data_AF-V6DI47-F1
#
_entry.id   AF-V6DI47-F1
#
_cell.length_a   1.000
_cell.length_b   1.000
_cell.length_c   1.000
_cell.angle_alpha   90.00
_cell.angle_beta   90.00
_cell.angle_gamma   90.00
#
_symmetry.space_group_name_H-M   'P 1'
#
loop_
_entity.id
_entity.type
_entity.pdbx_description
1 polymer ?
#
loop_
_entity_poly.entity_id
_entity_poly.type
_entity_poly.pdbx_seq_one_letter_code
_entity_poly.pdbx_strand_id
1 'polypeptide(L)'
;MNNSTTNTQNFPNQVLVYNYQNGSWAINDDCFTVFGYFEQQLDSVWATSNITWQEANFTWISGLREAQQRVILAGTPNGFVVTLDPNITRNAPSMAVINMTIPSATLGVGYVDLNVINHNLNVSDYVALENAVGLSANNTIYQVYAVTDANNIILKAPDISGSYLGGGTLARVSNIRIRSKQWNPYVNQSRNVYLAKIDFGVEKTSDGQVTVDYSPSSTNISMIGEGIATNSILGNNILETSPYNPRYYPLEQYQERLWHTIYFQTYGECIQIYIYMSNDQISNMASAWSPFILEGILLHTQATDSRLQ
;
A
#
# COMPACT_ATOMS: atom_id res chain seq x y z
N MET A 1 3.81 0.39 -29.47
CA MET A 1 4.99 0.69 -28.63
C MET A 1 5.61 1.96 -29.18
N ASN A 2 5.24 3.13 -28.63
CA ASN A 2 5.82 4.41 -29.02
C ASN A 2 7.03 4.69 -28.12
N ASN A 3 8.24 4.52 -28.67
CA ASN A 3 9.49 4.94 -28.06
C ASN A 3 9.64 6.47 -28.17
N SER A 4 9.01 7.18 -27.24
CA SER A 4 9.42 8.53 -26.86
C SER A 4 10.08 8.42 -25.48
N THR A 5 11.34 7.99 -25.45
CA THR A 5 12.11 7.83 -24.22
C THR A 5 12.48 9.19 -23.63
N THR A 6 11.59 9.79 -22.84
CA THR A 6 12.05 10.46 -21.63
C THR A 6 12.39 9.33 -20.67
N ASN A 7 13.70 9.07 -20.51
CA ASN A 7 14.27 7.95 -19.79
C ASN A 7 14.07 8.15 -18.27
N THR A 8 12.84 8.09 -17.79
CA THR A 8 12.44 8.40 -16.41
C THR A 8 12.40 7.16 -15.51
N GLN A 9 12.35 5.96 -16.10
CA GLN A 9 12.35 4.68 -15.39
C GLN A 9 13.37 3.74 -16.02
N ASN A 10 14.46 3.49 -15.29
CA ASN A 10 15.54 2.59 -15.72
C ASN A 10 15.31 1.13 -15.28
N PHE A 11 14.38 0.89 -14.36
CA PHE A 11 14.18 -0.41 -13.70
C PHE A 11 12.70 -0.80 -13.67
N PRO A 12 12.37 -2.10 -13.55
CA PRO A 12 11.00 -2.54 -13.30
C PRO A 12 10.45 -1.93 -12.00
N ASN A 13 9.16 -1.55 -11.99
CA ASN A 13 8.50 -0.89 -10.86
C ASN A 13 7.34 -1.72 -10.25
N GLN A 14 7.26 -3.00 -10.62
CA GLN A 14 6.26 -3.96 -10.18
C GLN A 14 6.88 -5.33 -9.94
N VAL A 15 6.44 -6.00 -8.88
CA VAL A 15 6.90 -7.32 -8.46
C VAL A 15 5.70 -8.25 -8.36
N LEU A 16 5.79 -9.43 -8.97
CA LEU A 16 4.80 -10.49 -8.80
C LEU A 16 5.13 -11.29 -7.53
N VAL A 17 4.19 -11.32 -6.59
CA VAL A 17 4.30 -12.08 -5.35
C VAL A 17 3.34 -13.26 -5.40
N TYR A 18 3.87 -14.45 -5.12
CA TYR A 18 3.08 -15.68 -5.03
C TYR A 18 3.02 -16.16 -3.58
N ASN A 19 1.81 -16.38 -3.08
CA ASN A 19 1.58 -16.92 -1.76
C ASN A 19 1.41 -18.44 -1.85
N TYR A 20 2.40 -19.18 -1.35
CA TYR A 20 2.42 -20.64 -1.36
C TYR A 20 1.40 -21.29 -0.44
N GLN A 21 0.91 -20.58 0.59
CA GLN A 21 -0.04 -21.14 1.55
C GLN A 21 -1.46 -21.20 0.98
N ASN A 22 -1.87 -20.18 0.22
CA ASN A 22 -3.24 -20.09 -0.32
C ASN A 22 -3.30 -20.21 -1.86
N GLY A 23 -2.17 -20.33 -2.54
CA GLY A 23 -2.10 -20.48 -4.00
C GLY A 23 -2.52 -19.23 -4.79
N SER A 24 -2.49 -18.05 -4.15
CA SER A 24 -2.84 -16.78 -4.79
C SER A 24 -1.62 -16.00 -5.23
N TRP A 25 -1.81 -15.05 -6.15
CA TRP A 25 -0.78 -14.13 -6.61
C TRP A 25 -1.28 -12.69 -6.49
N ALA A 26 -0.35 -11.78 -6.25
CA ALA A 26 -0.59 -10.34 -6.18
C ALA A 26 0.55 -9.60 -6.90
N ILE A 27 0.26 -8.41 -7.41
CA ILE A 27 1.28 -7.52 -7.97
C ILE A 27 1.48 -6.39 -6.96
N ASN A 28 2.73 -6.21 -6.54
CA ASN A 28 3.13 -5.15 -5.62
C ASN A 28 3.92 -4.10 -6.39
N ASP A 29 3.60 -2.82 -6.16
CA ASP A 29 4.36 -1.71 -6.70
C ASP A 29 5.62 -1.50 -5.84
N ASP A 30 6.76 -2.00 -6.31
CA ASP A 30 8.07 -1.88 -5.66
C ASP A 30 9.20 -1.74 -6.71
N CYS A 31 10.35 -1.24 -6.29
CA CYS A 31 11.49 -0.92 -7.16
C CYS A 31 12.65 -1.92 -7.03
N PHE A 32 12.41 -3.14 -6.53
CA PHE A 32 13.46 -4.14 -6.41
C PHE A 32 14.05 -4.53 -7.77
N THR A 33 15.37 -4.54 -7.83
CA THR A 33 16.15 -4.84 -9.05
C THR A 33 16.58 -6.30 -9.11
N VAL A 34 16.77 -6.92 -7.94
CA VAL A 34 17.24 -8.30 -7.81
C VAL A 34 16.72 -8.88 -6.51
N PHE A 35 16.44 -10.20 -6.53
CA PHE A 35 16.15 -10.99 -5.35
C PHE A 35 17.24 -12.03 -5.14
N GLY A 36 17.56 -12.31 -3.89
CA GLY A 36 18.51 -13.34 -3.50
C GLY A 36 18.05 -14.04 -2.24
N TYR A 37 18.58 -15.23 -2.03
CA TYR A 37 18.44 -15.93 -0.76
C TYR A 37 19.71 -15.73 0.05
N PHE A 38 19.55 -15.46 1.34
CA PHE A 38 20.65 -15.40 2.28
C PHE A 38 20.37 -16.35 3.44
N GLU A 39 21.36 -17.20 3.71
CA GLU A 39 21.39 -18.08 4.86
C GLU A 39 22.65 -17.72 5.62
N GLN A 40 22.50 -17.22 6.85
CA GLN A 40 23.66 -17.00 7.70
C GLN A 40 24.17 -18.37 8.16
N GLN A 41 25.33 -18.78 7.64
CA GLN A 41 26.08 -19.88 8.23
C GLN A 41 26.67 -19.40 9.55
N LEU A 42 26.08 -19.85 10.66
CA LEU A 42 26.79 -19.90 11.92
C LEU A 42 27.25 -21.33 12.12
N ASP A 43 28.45 -21.65 11.66
CA ASP A 43 29.13 -22.85 12.12
C ASP A 43 30.59 -22.54 12.47
N SER A 44 30.86 -22.53 13.78
CA SER A 44 32.16 -22.94 14.28
C SER A 44 32.12 -24.46 14.40
N VAL A 45 32.61 -25.16 13.38
CA VAL A 45 32.82 -26.61 13.49
C VAL A 45 33.97 -26.88 14.47
N TRP A 46 34.03 -28.07 15.08
CA TRP A 46 35.17 -28.46 15.91
C TRP A 46 36.52 -28.29 15.18
N ALA A 47 36.52 -28.46 13.85
CA ALA A 47 37.70 -28.28 13.01
C ALA A 47 38.16 -26.81 12.88
N THR A 48 37.31 -25.83 13.21
CA THR A 48 37.61 -24.39 13.12
C THR A 48 37.61 -23.70 14.49
N SER A 49 37.39 -24.46 15.58
CA SER A 49 37.43 -23.95 16.95
C SER A 49 38.83 -24.07 17.54
N ASN A 50 39.32 -22.99 18.16
CA ASN A 50 40.56 -23.00 18.96
C ASN A 50 40.31 -23.33 20.43
N ILE A 51 39.07 -23.67 20.82
CA ILE A 51 38.68 -23.97 22.19
C ILE A 51 39.13 -25.40 22.53
N THR A 52 39.92 -25.55 23.59
CA THR A 52 40.34 -26.87 24.06
C THR A 52 39.17 -27.61 24.73
N TRP A 53 39.24 -28.93 24.80
CA TRP A 53 38.20 -29.75 25.43
C TRP A 53 37.91 -29.35 26.90
N GLN A 54 38.92 -28.82 27.60
CA GLN A 54 38.81 -28.35 28.98
C GLN A 54 38.14 -26.97 29.12
N GLU A 55 38.12 -26.17 28.05
CA GLU A 55 37.53 -24.83 28.02
C GLU A 55 36.11 -24.83 27.42
N ALA A 56 35.72 -25.91 26.75
CA ALA A 56 34.39 -26.06 26.17
C ALA A 56 33.33 -26.29 27.27
N ASN A 57 32.50 -25.28 27.53
CA ASN A 57 31.36 -25.36 28.46
C ASN A 57 30.08 -25.92 27.82
N PHE A 58 30.20 -26.59 26.67
CA PHE A 58 29.10 -27.03 25.83
C PHE A 58 29.31 -28.51 25.42
N THR A 59 28.22 -29.29 25.32
CA THR A 59 28.30 -30.75 25.08
C THR A 59 28.60 -31.09 23.61
N TRP A 60 29.06 -32.32 23.32
CA TRP A 60 29.39 -32.77 21.95
C TRP A 60 28.29 -32.49 20.91
N ILE A 61 27.02 -32.51 21.33
CA ILE A 61 25.85 -32.33 20.46
C ILE A 61 25.33 -30.89 20.43
N SER A 62 25.88 -30.00 21.27
CA SER A 62 25.44 -28.61 21.39
C SER A 62 25.94 -27.68 20.28
N GLY A 63 26.84 -28.17 19.42
CA GLY A 63 27.43 -27.42 18.31
C GLY A 63 26.60 -27.39 17.02
N LEU A 64 25.47 -28.11 16.95
CA LEU A 64 24.53 -27.95 15.84
C LEU A 64 23.57 -26.81 16.19
N ARG A 65 24.03 -25.56 16.05
CA ARG A 65 23.08 -24.47 15.86
C ARG A 65 22.56 -24.64 14.44
N GLU A 66 21.28 -24.98 14.31
CA GLU A 66 20.62 -25.08 13.01
C GLU A 66 20.92 -23.81 12.21
N ALA A 67 21.34 -23.98 10.95
CA ALA A 67 21.49 -22.87 10.02
C ALA A 67 20.23 -21.99 10.11
N GLN A 68 20.40 -20.68 10.25
CA GLN A 68 19.24 -19.79 10.36
C GLN A 68 18.37 -19.96 9.11
N GLN A 69 17.05 -19.86 9.31
CA GLN A 69 16.10 -19.98 8.21
C GLN A 69 16.47 -19.02 7.08
N ARG A 70 16.36 -19.50 5.84
CA ARG A 70 16.60 -18.72 4.63
C ARG A 70 15.77 -17.44 4.64
N VAL A 71 16.45 -16.30 4.56
CA VAL A 71 15.82 -14.99 4.41
C VAL A 71 15.89 -14.56 2.94
N ILE A 72 14.86 -13.87 2.48
CA ILE A 72 14.85 -13.27 1.15
C ILE A 72 15.43 -11.85 1.24
N LEU A 73 16.50 -11.61 0.48
CA LEU A 73 17.08 -10.29 0.28
C LEU A 73 16.58 -9.69 -1.02
N ALA A 74 16.41 -8.38 -1.03
CA ALA A 74 16.15 -7.61 -2.23
C ALA A 74 17.15 -6.44 -2.36
N GLY A 75 17.61 -6.20 -3.58
CA GLY A 75 18.47 -5.07 -3.92
C GLY A 75 17.68 -3.94 -4.58
N THR A 76 17.96 -2.71 -4.21
CA THR A 76 17.28 -1.51 -4.74
C THR A 76 18.19 -0.77 -5.74
N PRO A 77 17.64 0.12 -6.59
CA PRO A 77 18.42 0.88 -7.58
C PRO A 77 19.49 1.79 -6.94
N ASN A 78 19.27 2.18 -5.67
CA ASN A 78 20.16 3.04 -4.90
C ASN A 78 21.20 2.26 -4.08
N GLY A 79 21.29 0.94 -4.25
CA GLY A 79 22.28 0.09 -3.58
C GLY A 79 21.91 -0.34 -2.16
N PHE A 80 20.68 -0.09 -1.71
CA PHE A 80 20.20 -0.68 -0.45
C PHE A 80 19.97 -2.16 -0.62
N VAL A 81 20.35 -2.92 0.41
CA VAL A 81 19.99 -4.32 0.59
C VAL A 81 18.94 -4.37 1.69
N VAL A 82 17.74 -4.86 1.36
CA VAL A 82 16.63 -4.97 2.30
C VAL A 82 16.25 -6.44 2.50
N THR A 83 15.78 -6.76 3.69
CA THR A 83 15.19 -8.07 4.03
C THR A 83 13.67 -7.97 3.93
N LEU A 84 13.04 -8.96 3.31
CA LEU A 84 11.58 -9.05 3.31
C LEU A 84 11.09 -9.66 4.62
N ASP A 85 10.34 -8.88 5.40
CA ASP A 85 9.69 -9.33 6.63
C ASP A 85 8.17 -9.44 6.38
N PRO A 86 7.54 -10.62 6.59
CA PRO A 86 6.10 -10.79 6.40
C PRO A 86 5.24 -10.02 7.41
N ASN A 87 5.80 -9.55 8.53
CA ASN A 87 5.05 -8.87 9.58
C ASN A 87 5.03 -7.34 9.42
N ILE A 88 5.78 -6.81 8.46
CA ILE A 88 5.86 -5.37 8.18
C ILE A 88 5.01 -5.06 6.96
N THR A 89 3.95 -4.28 7.14
CA THR A 89 2.97 -3.95 6.10
C THR A 89 3.30 -2.69 5.30
N ARG A 90 4.51 -2.15 5.45
CA ARG A 90 4.99 -0.97 4.73
C ARG A 90 6.31 -1.24 4.02
N ASN A 91 6.55 -0.50 2.94
CA ASN A 91 7.85 -0.51 2.29
C ASN A 91 8.91 0.12 3.21
N ALA A 92 10.11 -0.44 3.16
CA ALA A 92 11.28 0.13 3.81
C ALA A 92 11.76 1.38 3.05
N PRO A 93 12.42 2.33 3.73
CA PRO A 93 13.12 3.42 3.06
C PRO A 93 14.25 2.85 2.20
N SER A 94 14.13 3.04 0.88
CA SER A 94 14.96 2.39 -0.14
C SER A 94 15.55 3.38 -1.15
N MET A 95 15.31 4.67 -0.95
CA MET A 95 15.75 5.75 -1.82
C MET A 95 16.43 6.82 -0.99
N ALA A 96 17.65 7.22 -1.38
CA ALA A 96 18.39 8.27 -0.70
C ALA A 96 18.14 9.62 -1.36
N VAL A 97 17.87 10.66 -0.56
CA VAL A 97 17.75 12.04 -1.03
C VAL A 97 19.13 12.68 -1.01
N ILE A 98 19.70 12.92 -2.19
CA ILE A 98 21.02 13.54 -2.34
C ILE A 98 20.94 15.03 -2.05
N ASN A 99 19.93 15.69 -2.59
CA ASN A 99 19.70 17.11 -2.38
C ASN A 99 18.20 17.42 -2.44
N MET A 100 17.80 18.48 -1.76
CA MET A 100 16.45 18.99 -1.77
C MET A 100 16.52 20.51 -1.92
N THR A 101 15.86 21.04 -2.94
CA THR A 101 15.74 22.47 -3.18
C THR A 101 14.29 22.86 -2.97
N ILE A 102 14.06 23.78 -2.02
CA ILE A 102 12.75 24.36 -1.76
C ILE A 102 12.72 25.69 -2.54
N PRO A 103 11.99 25.78 -3.66
CA PRO A 103 11.88 27.02 -4.42
C PRO A 103 11.36 28.15 -3.54
N SER A 104 11.93 29.35 -3.70
CA SER A 104 11.40 30.51 -2.98
C SER A 104 9.99 30.86 -3.47
N ALA A 105 9.23 31.57 -2.64
CA ALA A 105 7.81 31.86 -2.83
C ALA A 105 7.42 32.54 -4.16
N THR A 106 8.39 32.98 -4.98
CA THR A 106 8.18 33.64 -6.27
C THR A 106 7.97 32.67 -7.44
N LEU A 107 8.25 31.36 -7.28
CA LEU A 107 8.24 30.39 -8.41
C LEU A 107 7.35 29.15 -8.21
N GLY A 108 6.59 29.03 -7.12
CA GLY A 108 5.67 27.92 -6.91
C GLY A 108 5.63 27.44 -5.47
N VAL A 109 4.91 28.18 -4.62
CA VAL A 109 4.71 27.80 -3.21
C VAL A 109 4.14 26.38 -3.13
N GLY A 110 4.82 25.53 -2.36
CA GLY A 110 4.40 24.17 -2.07
C GLY A 110 4.81 23.08 -3.05
N TYR A 111 5.85 23.35 -3.83
CA TYR A 111 6.58 22.32 -4.56
C TYR A 111 8.01 22.23 -4.04
N VAL A 112 8.59 21.03 -4.06
CA VAL A 112 9.97 20.78 -3.61
C VAL A 112 10.68 19.92 -4.63
N ASP A 113 11.82 20.39 -5.12
CA ASP A 113 12.68 19.66 -6.05
C ASP A 113 13.61 18.73 -5.27
N LEU A 114 13.62 17.45 -5.65
CA LEU A 114 14.44 16.42 -5.04
C LEU A 114 15.36 15.78 -6.06
N ASN A 115 16.62 15.64 -5.68
CA ASN A 115 17.59 14.81 -6.38
C ASN A 115 17.65 13.44 -5.69
N VAL A 116 17.09 12.43 -6.35
CA VAL A 116 17.02 11.02 -5.92
C VAL A 116 17.43 10.18 -7.11
N ILE A 117 18.63 9.62 -7.05
CA ILE A 117 19.19 8.83 -8.15
C ILE A 117 18.31 7.61 -8.42
N ASN A 118 18.03 7.35 -9.70
CA ASN A 118 17.25 6.19 -10.15
C ASN A 118 15.98 5.92 -9.33
N HIS A 119 15.20 6.95 -9.03
CA HIS A 119 14.05 6.86 -8.11
C HIS A 119 12.97 5.88 -8.57
N ASN A 120 12.84 5.66 -9.89
CA ASN A 120 11.90 4.72 -10.50
C ASN A 120 10.40 4.97 -10.15
N LEU A 121 10.06 6.22 -9.86
CA LEU A 121 8.72 6.69 -9.50
C LEU A 121 8.02 7.28 -10.72
N ASN A 122 6.69 7.20 -10.71
CA ASN A 122 5.84 7.87 -11.68
C ASN A 122 5.17 9.11 -11.10
N VAL A 123 4.69 9.98 -12.00
CA VAL A 123 3.80 11.08 -11.62
C VAL A 123 2.58 10.50 -10.92
N SER A 124 2.15 11.14 -9.84
CA SER A 124 1.05 10.70 -8.95
C SER A 124 1.35 9.51 -8.03
N ASP A 125 2.58 8.99 -8.01
CA ASP A 125 3.02 8.08 -6.95
C ASP A 125 3.13 8.83 -5.61
N TYR A 126 3.07 8.08 -4.50
CA TYR A 126 3.22 8.62 -3.16
C TYR A 126 4.52 8.13 -2.52
N VAL A 127 5.19 9.02 -1.79
CA VAL A 127 6.43 8.73 -1.07
C VAL A 127 6.39 9.32 0.33
N ALA A 128 6.86 8.56 1.30
CA ALA A 128 7.10 9.05 2.65
C ALA A 128 8.52 9.62 2.72
N LEU A 129 8.65 10.90 3.08
CA LEU A 129 9.93 11.52 3.38
C LEU A 129 10.26 11.27 4.85
N GLU A 130 11.40 10.63 5.10
CA GLU A 130 11.85 10.25 6.44
C GLU A 130 13.31 10.65 6.64
N ASN A 131 13.72 10.81 7.90
CA ASN A 131 15.11 11.05 8.32
C ASN A 131 15.76 12.33 7.73
N ALA A 132 15.00 13.23 7.13
CA ALA A 132 15.54 14.48 6.59
C ALA A 132 15.88 15.47 7.72
N VAL A 133 17.08 16.03 7.69
CA VAL A 133 17.59 16.96 8.71
C VAL A 133 17.46 18.41 8.21
N GLY A 134 17.01 19.31 9.08
CA GLY A 134 16.93 20.76 8.81
C GLY A 134 15.62 21.25 8.21
N LEU A 135 14.58 20.39 8.19
CA LEU A 135 13.26 20.68 7.63
C LEU A 135 12.16 20.70 8.71
N SER A 136 11.10 21.48 8.48
CA SER A 136 9.94 21.57 9.37
C SER A 136 8.99 20.38 9.31
N ALA A 137 8.91 19.71 8.16
CA ALA A 137 8.02 18.58 7.93
C ALA A 137 8.84 17.37 7.51
N ASN A 138 9.01 16.44 8.46
CA ASN A 138 9.70 15.16 8.30
C ASN A 138 8.73 14.06 8.78
N ASN A 139 8.85 12.84 8.23
CA ASN A 139 7.90 11.75 8.41
C ASN A 139 6.49 12.12 7.93
N THR A 140 6.38 12.57 6.68
CA THR A 140 5.11 12.92 6.05
C THR A 140 5.06 12.35 4.63
N ILE A 141 3.86 11.99 4.18
CA ILE A 141 3.63 11.39 2.86
C ILE A 141 3.30 12.50 1.87
N TYR A 142 4.01 12.51 0.76
CA TYR A 142 3.85 13.48 -0.31
C TYR A 142 3.57 12.80 -1.64
N GLN A 143 2.85 13.51 -2.50
CA GLN A 143 2.60 13.08 -3.86
C GLN A 143 3.72 13.58 -4.79
N VAL A 144 4.19 12.71 -5.68
CA VAL A 144 5.07 13.06 -6.78
C VAL A 144 4.26 13.86 -7.81
N TYR A 145 4.54 15.15 -7.90
CA TYR A 145 3.87 16.07 -8.83
C TYR A 145 4.42 15.93 -10.26
N ALA A 146 5.74 15.87 -10.40
CA ALA A 146 6.40 15.75 -11.69
C ALA A 146 7.67 14.92 -11.57
N VAL A 147 8.06 14.29 -12.68
CA VAL A 147 9.34 13.59 -12.83
C VAL A 147 10.09 14.30 -13.95
N THR A 148 11.20 14.95 -13.60
CA THR A 148 12.00 15.74 -14.54
C THR A 148 12.92 14.84 -15.37
N ASP A 149 13.55 13.88 -14.71
CA ASP A 149 14.40 12.84 -15.30
C ASP A 149 14.52 11.65 -14.33
N ALA A 150 15.31 10.62 -14.65
CA ALA A 150 15.49 9.43 -13.79
C ALA A 150 16.09 9.71 -12.40
N ASN A 151 16.64 10.91 -12.17
CA ASN A 151 17.33 11.30 -10.95
C ASN A 151 16.67 12.48 -10.23
N ASN A 152 15.64 13.10 -10.80
CA ASN A 152 15.03 14.32 -10.27
C ASN A 152 13.50 14.25 -10.31
N ILE A 153 12.89 14.48 -9.15
CA ILE A 153 11.43 14.53 -8.97
C ILE A 153 11.02 15.83 -8.29
N ILE A 154 9.76 16.20 -8.46
CA ILE A 154 9.14 17.33 -7.79
C ILE A 154 8.00 16.80 -6.92
N LEU A 155 8.02 17.10 -5.62
CA LEU A 155 6.92 16.78 -4.71
C LEU A 155 5.96 17.95 -4.59
N LYS A 156 4.69 17.63 -4.36
CA LYS A 156 3.70 18.59 -3.84
C LYS A 156 3.75 18.57 -2.31
N ALA A 157 4.47 19.53 -1.73
CA ALA A 157 4.77 19.60 -0.30
C ALA A 157 4.67 21.06 0.21
N PRO A 158 3.44 21.56 0.50
CA PRO A 158 3.19 22.95 0.94
C PRO A 158 3.71 23.30 2.33
N ASP A 159 4.02 22.30 3.14
CA ASP A 159 4.37 22.34 4.56
C ASP A 159 5.88 22.16 4.82
N ILE A 160 6.66 21.76 3.82
CA ILE A 160 8.12 21.70 3.92
C ILE A 160 8.69 23.12 3.88
N SER A 161 9.39 23.50 4.94
CA SER A 161 10.17 24.72 5.03
C SER A 161 11.51 24.43 5.73
N GLY A 162 12.50 25.31 5.56
CA GLY A 162 13.83 25.16 6.15
C GLY A 162 14.93 24.98 5.11
N SER A 163 16.06 24.42 5.52
CA SER A 163 17.21 24.14 4.65
C SER A 163 17.64 22.70 4.87
N TYR A 164 17.64 21.91 3.79
CA TYR A 164 18.02 20.51 3.87
C TYR A 164 19.52 20.38 4.19
N LEU A 165 19.82 19.70 5.29
CA LEU A 165 21.18 19.46 5.78
C LEU A 165 21.70 18.04 5.45
N GLY A 166 20.86 17.17 4.89
CA GLY A 166 21.19 15.78 4.54
C GLY A 166 20.34 14.73 5.25
N GLY A 167 20.68 13.45 5.01
CA GLY A 167 20.12 12.29 5.72
C GLY A 167 18.73 11.81 5.27
N GLY A 168 18.07 12.54 4.38
CA GLY A 168 16.73 12.23 3.90
C GLY A 168 16.67 10.91 3.13
N THR A 169 15.65 10.13 3.43
CA THR A 169 15.31 8.89 2.73
C THR A 169 13.85 8.93 2.29
N LEU A 170 13.54 8.31 1.16
CA LEU A 170 12.16 8.10 0.70
C LEU A 170 11.80 6.62 0.80
N ALA A 171 10.58 6.36 1.25
CA ALA A 171 9.91 5.07 1.12
C ALA A 171 8.70 5.22 0.18
N ARG A 172 8.54 4.31 -0.78
CA ARG A 172 7.35 4.31 -1.65
C ARG A 172 6.12 3.92 -0.85
N VAL A 173 5.04 4.67 -0.97
CA VAL A 173 3.75 4.35 -0.34
C VAL A 173 2.84 3.77 -1.41
N SER A 174 2.57 2.48 -1.32
CA SER A 174 1.75 1.77 -2.29
C SER A 174 0.27 1.91 -1.96
N ASN A 175 -0.55 2.16 -2.98
CA ASN A 175 -2.00 2.23 -2.82
C ASN A 175 -2.61 0.85 -3.06
N ILE A 176 -3.41 0.35 -2.12
CA ILE A 176 -4.20 -0.86 -2.37
C ILE A 176 -5.24 -0.59 -3.46
N ARG A 177 -5.36 -1.49 -4.44
CA ARG A 177 -6.34 -1.36 -5.52
C ARG A 177 -6.93 -2.73 -5.81
N ILE A 178 -8.07 -3.02 -5.18
CA ILE A 178 -8.77 -4.29 -5.34
C ILE A 178 -9.99 -4.06 -6.20
N ARG A 179 -9.97 -4.59 -7.42
CA ARG A 179 -11.10 -4.49 -8.36
C ARG A 179 -11.67 -5.88 -8.62
N SER A 180 -12.96 -6.06 -8.37
CA SER A 180 -13.64 -7.30 -8.72
C SER A 180 -13.81 -7.41 -10.24
N LYS A 181 -14.07 -8.62 -10.75
CA LYS A 181 -14.68 -8.75 -12.08
C LYS A 181 -16.11 -8.18 -12.04
N GLN A 182 -16.69 -7.95 -13.22
CA GLN A 182 -18.13 -7.70 -13.31
C GLN A 182 -18.87 -9.02 -13.06
N TRP A 183 -19.92 -8.98 -12.24
CA TRP A 183 -20.71 -10.17 -11.91
C TRP A 183 -22.19 -9.83 -11.71
N ASN A 184 -23.06 -10.83 -11.90
CA ASN A 184 -24.49 -10.78 -11.60
C ASN A 184 -24.91 -12.16 -11.06
N PRO A 185 -25.39 -12.26 -9.81
CA PRO A 185 -25.76 -13.53 -9.21
C PRO A 185 -27.06 -14.10 -9.80
N TYR A 186 -27.87 -13.27 -10.48
CA TYR A 186 -29.16 -13.61 -11.07
C TYR A 186 -29.12 -13.78 -12.59
N VAL A 187 -27.92 -13.91 -13.18
CA VAL A 187 -27.75 -14.07 -14.62
C VAL A 187 -28.55 -15.26 -15.18
N ASN A 188 -28.60 -16.38 -14.43
CA ASN A 188 -29.33 -17.58 -14.82
C ASN A 188 -30.86 -17.38 -14.85
N GLN A 189 -31.37 -16.37 -14.15
CA GLN A 189 -32.79 -16.02 -14.11
C GLN A 189 -33.14 -14.94 -15.15
N SER A 190 -32.16 -14.46 -15.93
CA SER A 190 -32.33 -13.31 -16.83
C SER A 190 -32.82 -12.05 -16.11
N ARG A 191 -32.40 -11.87 -14.85
CA ARG A 191 -32.77 -10.74 -14.01
C ARG A 191 -31.57 -9.84 -13.76
N ASN A 192 -31.87 -8.56 -13.62
CA ASN A 192 -30.89 -7.57 -13.20
C ASN A 192 -30.64 -7.70 -11.69
N VAL A 193 -29.56 -7.10 -11.20
CA VAL A 193 -29.19 -7.12 -9.79
C VAL A 193 -29.40 -5.74 -9.19
N TYR A 194 -30.01 -5.69 -8.02
CA TYR A 194 -29.96 -4.54 -7.13
C TYR A 194 -29.11 -4.88 -5.93
N LEU A 195 -28.17 -3.99 -5.60
CA LEU A 195 -27.31 -4.07 -4.44
C LEU A 195 -27.71 -2.98 -3.46
N ALA A 196 -28.30 -3.41 -2.34
CA ALA A 196 -28.73 -2.50 -1.29
C ALA A 196 -27.52 -1.98 -0.51
N LYS A 197 -26.72 -2.91 -0.01
CA LYS A 197 -25.59 -2.66 0.89
C LYS A 197 -24.60 -3.84 0.88
N ILE A 198 -23.41 -3.60 1.38
CA ILE A 198 -22.42 -4.65 1.65
C ILE A 198 -21.95 -4.50 3.09
N ASP A 199 -21.87 -5.61 3.82
CA ASP A 199 -21.20 -5.66 5.11
C ASP A 199 -19.79 -6.24 4.93
N PHE A 200 -18.78 -5.52 5.40
CA PHE A 200 -17.38 -5.89 5.35
C PHE A 200 -16.92 -6.34 6.73
N GLY A 201 -16.40 -7.56 6.81
CA GLY A 201 -15.71 -8.07 7.99
C GLY A 201 -14.22 -7.75 7.88
N VAL A 202 -13.74 -6.83 8.70
CA VAL A 202 -12.34 -6.34 8.69
C VAL A 202 -11.69 -6.55 10.06
N GLU A 203 -10.37 -6.74 10.07
CA GLU A 203 -9.60 -6.73 11.32
C GLU A 203 -9.49 -5.31 11.88
N LYS A 204 -9.58 -5.18 13.20
CA LYS A 204 -9.53 -3.87 13.86
C LYS A 204 -8.13 -3.27 13.75
N THR A 205 -8.06 -2.02 13.30
CA THR A 205 -6.85 -1.18 13.36
C THR A 205 -7.09 0.07 14.22
N SER A 206 -6.07 0.91 14.40
CA SER A 206 -6.23 2.17 15.12
C SER A 206 -6.97 3.22 14.28
N ASP A 207 -6.57 3.39 13.00
CA ASP A 207 -6.99 4.53 12.16
C ASP A 207 -7.08 4.19 10.65
N GLY A 208 -7.04 2.90 10.29
CA GLY A 208 -7.06 2.45 8.91
C GLY A 208 -8.39 2.72 8.23
N GLN A 209 -8.37 3.23 7.00
CA GLN A 209 -9.57 3.52 6.23
C GLN A 209 -9.32 3.27 4.75
N VAL A 210 -10.34 2.76 4.05
CA VAL A 210 -10.30 2.54 2.59
C VAL A 210 -11.59 3.05 1.96
N THR A 211 -11.53 3.52 0.73
CA THR A 211 -12.72 3.91 -0.04
C THR A 211 -13.26 2.71 -0.79
N VAL A 212 -14.58 2.52 -0.75
CA VAL A 212 -15.28 1.47 -1.50
C VAL A 212 -16.20 2.11 -2.52
N ASP A 213 -15.83 2.00 -3.79
CA ASP A 213 -16.61 2.46 -4.93
C ASP A 213 -17.23 1.27 -5.67
N TYR A 214 -18.22 1.58 -6.50
CA TYR A 214 -18.94 0.60 -7.29
C TYR A 214 -19.40 1.19 -8.62
N SER A 215 -19.51 0.32 -9.63
CA SER A 215 -19.98 0.68 -10.96
C SER A 215 -21.03 -0.32 -11.47
N PRO A 216 -22.25 0.13 -11.82
CA PRO A 216 -23.29 -0.72 -12.40
C PRO A 216 -23.18 -0.83 -13.94
N SER A 217 -23.75 -1.92 -14.47
CA SER A 217 -24.10 -2.10 -15.90
C SER A 217 -22.93 -1.93 -16.88
N SER A 218 -21.78 -2.53 -16.56
CA SER A 218 -20.56 -2.50 -17.37
C SER A 218 -20.01 -1.10 -17.67
N THR A 219 -20.41 -0.09 -16.91
CA THR A 219 -19.84 1.26 -17.00
C THR A 219 -18.57 1.36 -16.16
N ASN A 220 -17.70 2.32 -16.50
CA ASN A 220 -16.56 2.72 -15.67
C ASN A 220 -16.88 3.97 -14.84
N ILE A 221 -18.18 4.31 -14.69
CA ILE A 221 -18.60 5.50 -13.98
C ILE A 221 -18.62 5.18 -12.49
N SER A 222 -17.89 5.99 -11.72
CA SER A 222 -17.90 5.94 -10.26
C SER A 222 -19.22 6.47 -9.74
N MET A 223 -19.93 5.65 -8.97
CA MET A 223 -21.19 6.09 -8.37
C MET A 223 -20.96 6.96 -7.13
N ILE A 224 -19.76 6.94 -6.54
CA ILE A 224 -19.34 7.97 -5.60
C ILE A 224 -19.30 9.34 -6.31
N GLY A 225 -18.66 9.42 -7.48
CA GLY A 225 -18.53 10.67 -8.24
C GLY A 225 -19.88 11.27 -8.62
N GLU A 226 -20.76 10.46 -9.21
CA GLU A 226 -22.12 10.89 -9.59
C GLU A 226 -22.98 11.24 -8.37
N GLY A 227 -22.84 10.46 -7.30
CA GLY A 227 -23.59 10.67 -6.08
C GLY A 227 -23.22 11.95 -5.33
N ILE A 228 -21.97 12.41 -5.42
CA ILE A 228 -21.54 13.74 -4.95
C ILE A 228 -22.16 14.83 -5.84
N ALA A 229 -22.09 14.67 -7.18
CA ALA A 229 -22.63 15.65 -8.12
C ALA A 229 -24.14 15.86 -7.96
N THR A 230 -24.86 14.81 -7.57
CA THR A 230 -26.33 14.80 -7.41
C THR A 230 -26.80 14.97 -5.97
N ASN A 231 -25.89 15.00 -4.99
CA ASN A 231 -26.18 14.92 -3.55
C ASN A 231 -27.07 13.72 -3.14
N SER A 232 -27.02 12.64 -3.91
CA SER A 232 -27.86 11.45 -3.69
C SER A 232 -27.18 10.37 -2.85
N ILE A 233 -25.94 10.59 -2.40
CA ILE A 233 -25.24 9.63 -1.54
C ILE A 233 -25.85 9.60 -0.15
N LEU A 234 -26.28 8.41 0.25
CA LEU A 234 -26.71 8.11 1.61
C LEU A 234 -25.53 7.48 2.37
N GLY A 235 -24.75 8.31 3.04
CA GLY A 235 -23.65 7.88 3.92
C GLY A 235 -22.26 8.28 3.43
N ASN A 236 -21.23 7.67 4.01
CA ASN A 236 -19.85 7.86 3.60
C ASN A 236 -19.36 6.54 2.98
N ASN A 237 -18.82 6.57 1.76
CA ASN A 237 -18.31 5.37 1.07
C ASN A 237 -16.90 4.99 1.56
N ILE A 238 -16.61 5.33 2.82
CA ILE A 238 -15.35 5.05 3.51
C ILE A 238 -15.61 3.86 4.43
N LEU A 239 -14.90 2.77 4.17
CA LEU A 239 -14.79 1.63 5.07
C LEU A 239 -13.71 1.95 6.09
N GLU A 240 -14.13 2.31 7.30
CA GLU A 240 -13.23 2.43 8.45
C GLU A 240 -12.88 1.03 8.96
N THR A 241 -11.62 0.84 9.38
CA THR A 241 -11.17 -0.39 10.08
C THR A 241 -10.90 -0.12 11.56
N SER A 242 -11.07 1.12 12.00
CA SER A 242 -11.08 1.55 13.39
C SER A 242 -12.49 1.42 13.98
N PRO A 243 -12.63 1.15 15.30
CA PRO A 243 -13.94 1.07 15.93
C PRO A 243 -14.65 2.43 15.92
N TYR A 244 -15.97 2.43 15.74
CA TYR A 244 -16.75 3.66 15.80
C TYR A 244 -16.75 4.26 17.20
N ASN A 245 -17.27 5.49 17.30
CA ASN A 245 -17.31 6.24 18.55
C ASN A 245 -17.95 5.39 19.69
N PRO A 246 -17.22 5.17 20.80
CA PRO A 246 -17.64 4.28 21.88
C PRO A 246 -18.94 4.73 22.57
N ARG A 247 -19.36 5.99 22.40
CA ARG A 247 -20.66 6.47 22.90
C ARG A 247 -21.83 5.76 22.23
N TYR A 248 -21.69 5.40 20.95
CA TYR A 248 -22.75 4.76 20.17
C TYR A 248 -22.50 3.26 20.00
N TYR A 249 -21.23 2.86 19.92
CA TYR A 249 -20.82 1.47 19.70
C TYR A 249 -19.79 1.04 20.77
N PRO A 250 -20.20 0.93 22.05
CA PRO A 250 -19.26 0.73 23.17
C PRO A 250 -18.52 -0.61 23.11
N LEU A 251 -19.06 -1.60 22.40
CA LEU A 251 -18.50 -2.96 22.36
C LEU A 251 -17.41 -3.13 21.29
N GLU A 252 -17.40 -2.30 20.25
CA GLU A 252 -16.45 -2.42 19.13
C GLU A 252 -15.00 -2.24 19.58
N GLN A 253 -14.78 -1.44 20.63
CA GLN A 253 -13.45 -1.22 21.22
C GLN A 253 -12.80 -2.53 21.71
N TYR A 254 -13.61 -3.50 22.12
CA TYR A 254 -13.15 -4.79 22.66
C TYR A 254 -13.12 -5.92 21.61
N GLN A 255 -13.62 -5.68 20.40
CA GLN A 255 -13.63 -6.67 19.33
C GLN A 255 -12.32 -6.65 18.55
N GLU A 256 -11.89 -7.82 18.07
CA GLU A 256 -10.75 -7.94 17.15
C GLU A 256 -11.18 -7.82 15.68
N ARG A 257 -12.45 -8.15 15.40
CA ARG A 257 -13.07 -8.09 14.08
C ARG A 257 -14.28 -7.17 14.10
N LEU A 258 -14.35 -6.29 13.13
CA LEU A 258 -15.42 -5.31 12.98
C LEU A 258 -16.24 -5.61 11.73
N TRP A 259 -17.56 -5.43 11.83
CA TRP A 259 -18.49 -5.56 10.71
C TRP A 259 -19.07 -4.20 10.37
N HIS A 260 -18.57 -3.60 9.30
CA HIS A 260 -19.01 -2.28 8.86
C HIS A 260 -19.80 -2.35 7.56
N THR A 261 -20.94 -1.67 7.53
CA THR A 261 -21.87 -1.65 6.41
C THR A 261 -21.65 -0.41 5.54
N ILE A 262 -21.58 -0.60 4.23
CA ILE A 262 -21.65 0.49 3.24
C ILE A 262 -22.91 0.33 2.40
N TYR A 263 -23.63 1.44 2.21
CA TYR A 263 -24.88 1.50 1.46
C TYR A 263 -24.63 2.01 0.04
N PHE A 264 -25.11 1.27 -0.95
CA PHE A 264 -24.92 1.61 -2.37
C PHE A 264 -26.23 1.95 -3.07
N GLN A 265 -27.32 1.25 -2.73
CA GLN A 265 -28.67 1.45 -3.30
C GLN A 265 -28.69 1.56 -4.83
N THR A 266 -28.03 0.63 -5.51
CA THR A 266 -27.89 0.68 -6.97
C THR A 266 -28.54 -0.50 -7.66
N TYR A 267 -28.97 -0.32 -8.91
CA TYR A 267 -29.43 -1.39 -9.79
C TYR A 267 -28.62 -1.40 -11.09
N GLY A 268 -28.39 -2.59 -11.63
CA GLY A 268 -27.72 -2.75 -12.92
C GLY A 268 -27.76 -4.17 -13.45
N GLU A 269 -27.31 -4.33 -14.70
CA GLU A 269 -27.20 -5.65 -15.35
C GLU A 269 -26.06 -6.48 -14.72
N CYS A 270 -25.00 -5.82 -14.27
CA CYS A 270 -23.90 -6.39 -13.50
C CYS A 270 -23.36 -5.35 -12.52
N ILE A 271 -22.57 -5.82 -11.55
CA ILE A 271 -21.92 -4.97 -10.55
C ILE A 271 -20.43 -5.24 -10.56
N GLN A 272 -19.66 -4.19 -10.35
CA GLN A 272 -18.23 -4.24 -10.06
C GLN A 272 -17.95 -3.45 -8.79
N ILE A 273 -17.15 -4.01 -7.89
CA ILE A 273 -16.71 -3.39 -6.64
C ILE A 273 -15.25 -2.98 -6.80
N TYR A 274 -14.92 -1.79 -6.32
CA TYR A 274 -13.56 -1.26 -6.33
C TYR A 274 -13.18 -0.70 -4.96
N ILE A 275 -12.19 -1.31 -4.33
CA ILE A 275 -11.66 -0.90 -3.02
C ILE A 275 -10.29 -0.27 -3.25
N TYR A 276 -10.10 0.97 -2.80
CA TYR A 276 -8.86 1.71 -2.96
C TYR A 276 -8.67 2.78 -1.88
N MET A 277 -7.46 3.30 -1.68
CA MET A 277 -7.26 4.50 -0.86
C MET A 277 -7.39 5.77 -1.70
N SER A 278 -8.20 6.71 -1.23
CA SER A 278 -8.28 8.05 -1.82
C SER A 278 -6.98 8.83 -1.60
N ASN A 279 -6.80 9.94 -2.33
CA ASN A 279 -5.61 10.79 -2.19
C ASN A 279 -5.44 11.32 -0.75
N ASP A 280 -6.54 11.63 -0.07
CA ASP A 280 -6.51 12.08 1.32
C ASP A 280 -6.12 10.94 2.27
N GLN A 281 -6.67 9.74 2.05
CA GLN A 281 -6.38 8.54 2.86
C GLN A 281 -4.90 8.12 2.73
N ILE A 282 -4.34 8.11 1.52
CA ILE A 282 -2.93 7.74 1.32
C ILE A 282 -1.95 8.81 1.80
N SER A 283 -2.35 10.09 1.81
CA SER A 283 -1.52 11.16 2.35
C SER A 283 -1.50 11.17 3.88
N ASN A 284 -2.53 10.60 4.53
CA ASN A 284 -2.56 10.41 5.97
C ASN A 284 -1.75 9.18 6.37
N MET A 285 -0.63 9.40 7.04
CA MET A 285 0.28 8.35 7.50
C MET A 285 -0.36 7.31 8.41
N ALA A 286 -1.30 7.70 9.27
CA ALA A 286 -1.98 6.77 10.16
C ALA A 286 -2.84 5.77 9.38
N SER A 287 -3.55 6.24 8.34
CA SER A 287 -4.37 5.39 7.49
C SER A 287 -3.54 4.61 6.47
N ALA A 288 -2.53 5.23 5.86
CA ALA A 288 -1.70 4.61 4.82
C ALA A 288 -0.81 3.47 5.34
N TRP A 289 -0.37 3.55 6.60
CA TRP A 289 0.48 2.51 7.21
C TRP A 289 -0.31 1.49 8.04
N SER A 290 -1.61 1.71 8.23
CA SER A 290 -2.48 0.72 8.85
C SER A 290 -2.66 -0.48 7.92
N PRO A 291 -2.54 -1.72 8.44
CA PRO A 291 -2.79 -2.91 7.64
C PRO A 291 -4.25 -2.97 7.19
N PHE A 292 -4.50 -3.46 5.99
CA PHE A 292 -5.86 -3.74 5.52
C PHE A 292 -6.06 -5.25 5.39
N ILE A 293 -6.82 -5.83 6.32
CA ILE A 293 -7.12 -7.26 6.35
C ILE A 293 -8.63 -7.43 6.24
N LEU A 294 -9.04 -8.06 5.13
CA LEU A 294 -10.42 -8.37 4.83
C LEU A 294 -10.69 -9.85 5.10
N GLU A 295 -11.56 -10.13 6.06
CA GLU A 295 -11.92 -11.48 6.51
C GLU A 295 -13.17 -12.00 5.79
N GLY A 296 -14.09 -11.10 5.40
CA GLY A 296 -15.33 -11.50 4.74
C GLY A 296 -16.11 -10.35 4.13
N ILE A 297 -16.98 -10.71 3.18
CA ILE A 297 -17.92 -9.80 2.52
C ILE A 297 -19.31 -10.45 2.50
N LEU A 298 -20.33 -9.72 2.96
CA LEU A 298 -21.74 -10.12 2.86
C LEU A 298 -22.47 -9.17 1.91
N LEU A 299 -22.99 -9.73 0.81
CA LEU A 299 -23.63 -8.98 -0.26
C LEU A 299 -25.16 -9.04 -0.10
N HIS A 300 -25.80 -7.89 0.11
CA HIS A 300 -27.27 -7.81 0.20
C HIS A 300 -27.84 -7.45 -1.15
N THR A 301 -28.19 -8.48 -1.93
CA THR A 301 -28.67 -8.34 -3.30
C THR A 301 -30.11 -8.80 -3.44
N GLN A 302 -30.85 -8.21 -4.39
CA GLN A 302 -32.17 -8.66 -4.82
C GLN A 302 -32.25 -8.67 -6.35
N ALA A 303 -33.05 -9.58 -6.90
CA ALA A 303 -33.34 -9.60 -8.33
C ALA A 303 -34.28 -8.44 -8.69
N THR A 304 -34.00 -7.74 -9.78
CA THR A 304 -34.86 -6.69 -10.35
C THR A 304 -35.37 -7.07 -11.73
N ASP A 305 -36.29 -6.28 -12.27
CA ASP A 305 -36.95 -6.60 -13.53
C ASP A 305 -35.97 -6.76 -14.70
N SER A 306 -36.35 -7.66 -15.61
CA SER A 306 -35.62 -7.84 -16.85
C SER A 306 -35.94 -6.66 -17.77
N ARG A 307 -34.94 -6.18 -18.50
CA ARG A 307 -35.10 -5.07 -19.46
C ARG A 307 -36.03 -5.41 -20.65
N LEU A 308 -36.54 -6.65 -20.72
CA LEU A 308 -37.33 -7.19 -21.82
C LEU A 308 -38.86 -7.25 -21.53
N GLN A 309 -39.36 -6.45 -20.59
CA GLN A 309 -40.79 -6.31 -20.32
C GLN A 309 -41.27 -4.87 -20.52
#